data_AF-A0A7W7SCM2-F1
#
_entry.id   AF-A0A7W7SCM2-F1
#
_cell.length_a   1.000
_cell.length_b   1.000
_cell.length_c   1.000
_cell.angle_alpha   90.00
_cell.angle_beta   90.00
_cell.angle_gamma   90.00
#
_symmetry.space_group_name_H-M   'P 1'
#
loop_
_entity.id
_entity.type
_entity.pdbx_description
1 polymer ?
#
loop_
_entity_poly.entity_id
_entity_poly.type
_entity_poly.pdbx_seq_one_letter_code
_entity_poly.pdbx_strand_id
1 'polypeptide(L)'
;MSSPPSGGPYPHTPAPAGERATTVDPPTRTAGTRTIPGPRVRRAGPLLSWHPYVRAEDLLRRARSLRYPALSSALAALALAGCGVLILQLVHRQTGTTGLLVGLGLALLPLPFVLGALAWLNQTARVPLRHTLFCLAWGACAATTVAILANGWASDFLIARQGSARGETLLADFATPLIEESAKGAALLMLLLPVRRRLRCHVQRICAVPLRHRPASGPRAARTGRPYRRPSGRPRLRPLPYFRRPPRARTHTRARSSPRTLSAGVVLGGVTACGFAFTENALYLGRAFTDDQQSRLDSIGLGAAPSLRDFDSTVHTFVLRGLLSPFAHPLFTALAGLGIAISLTTGRHWLARLAAPVGLLLSMAVHGCWNAAAGLGTNGFLLFYAALMVPCFAALVCFAFWARTRARAARHRPATA
;
A
#
# COMPACT_ATOMS: atom_id res chain seq x y z
N MET A 1 -15.10 60.47 -32.17
CA MET A 1 -15.74 61.66 -31.56
C MET A 1 -16.99 61.98 -32.35
N SER A 2 -18.02 62.54 -31.68
CA SER A 2 -19.13 63.31 -32.26
C SER A 2 -20.18 62.61 -33.16
N SER A 3 -21.44 62.70 -32.71
CA SER A 3 -22.69 62.64 -33.50
C SER A 3 -23.11 64.09 -33.89
N PRO A 4 -24.37 64.39 -34.26
CA PRO A 4 -25.27 63.90 -35.32
C PRO A 4 -25.39 64.99 -36.44
N PRO A 5 -26.48 65.22 -37.23
CA PRO A 5 -27.91 65.44 -36.87
C PRO A 5 -28.83 64.42 -37.62
N SER A 6 -30.12 64.58 -37.97
CA SER A 6 -31.22 65.59 -37.85
C SER A 6 -32.57 64.82 -37.81
N GLY A 7 -33.81 65.34 -37.86
CA GLY A 7 -34.45 66.67 -37.81
C GLY A 7 -35.91 66.59 -38.32
N GLY A 8 -36.87 67.29 -37.69
CA GLY A 8 -38.14 67.71 -38.33
C GLY A 8 -39.48 67.16 -37.79
N PRO A 9 -40.63 67.86 -38.01
CA PRO A 9 -41.26 68.57 -36.88
C PRO A 9 -42.81 68.60 -36.76
N TYR A 10 -43.29 68.78 -35.51
CA TYR A 10 -44.44 69.61 -35.05
C TYR A 10 -45.93 69.26 -35.38
N PRO A 11 -46.93 69.83 -34.64
CA PRO A 11 -48.16 69.13 -34.23
C PRO A 11 -49.50 69.80 -34.63
N HIS A 12 -50.64 69.22 -34.24
CA HIS A 12 -51.88 69.96 -33.93
C HIS A 12 -52.76 69.25 -32.87
N THR A 13 -53.43 70.05 -32.03
CA THR A 13 -54.39 69.67 -30.98
C THR A 13 -55.84 69.99 -31.42
N PRO A 14 -56.90 69.46 -30.79
CA PRO A 14 -57.55 70.18 -29.66
C PRO A 14 -58.11 69.29 -28.52
N ALA A 15 -58.68 69.94 -27.50
CA ALA A 15 -59.17 69.41 -26.20
C ALA A 15 -60.73 69.24 -26.22
N PRO A 16 -61.50 69.16 -25.09
CA PRO A 16 -61.18 69.09 -23.65
C PRO A 16 -62.02 68.07 -22.81
N ALA A 17 -61.84 68.12 -21.47
CA ALA A 17 -62.69 67.71 -20.31
C ALA A 17 -63.92 66.78 -20.47
N GLY A 18 -64.26 65.89 -19.53
CA GLY A 18 -63.62 65.52 -18.26
C GLY A 18 -64.64 65.20 -17.15
N GLU A 19 -64.44 64.15 -16.33
CA GLU A 19 -65.19 63.96 -15.07
C GLU A 19 -64.43 63.10 -14.04
N ARG A 20 -64.61 63.44 -12.76
CA ARG A 20 -64.21 62.73 -11.52
C ARG A 20 -65.53 62.39 -10.79
N ALA A 21 -65.69 61.41 -9.91
CA ALA A 21 -64.88 60.32 -9.36
C ALA A 21 -65.86 59.39 -8.58
N THR A 22 -65.40 58.26 -8.01
CA THR A 22 -65.62 57.88 -6.58
C THR A 22 -65.08 56.48 -6.28
N THR A 23 -64.78 56.25 -5.00
CA THR A 23 -64.21 55.02 -4.43
C THR A 23 -65.28 54.24 -3.65
N VAL A 24 -65.48 52.95 -3.95
CA VAL A 24 -66.12 51.98 -3.03
C VAL A 24 -65.51 50.58 -3.26
N ASP A 25 -65.24 49.87 -2.17
CA ASP A 25 -64.88 48.45 -2.07
C ASP A 25 -65.35 48.00 -0.66
N PRO A 26 -65.68 46.72 -0.33
CA PRO A 26 -65.95 45.52 -1.14
C PRO A 26 -67.41 45.01 -0.88
N PRO A 27 -67.83 43.74 -1.18
CA PRO A 27 -67.57 42.63 -0.24
C PRO A 27 -67.55 41.16 -0.79
N THR A 28 -66.97 40.27 0.03
CA THR A 28 -67.27 38.84 0.26
C THR A 28 -67.43 37.79 -0.86
N ARG A 29 -66.74 36.65 -0.66
CA ARG A 29 -67.02 35.34 -1.27
C ARG A 29 -68.47 34.88 -1.04
N THR A 30 -69.08 34.28 -2.07
CA THR A 30 -70.11 33.23 -1.94
C THR A 30 -69.71 31.99 -2.73
N ALA A 31 -70.28 30.84 -2.37
CA ALA A 31 -69.87 29.53 -2.86
C ALA A 31 -70.81 28.96 -3.93
N GLY A 32 -70.30 28.03 -4.74
CA GLY A 32 -71.12 26.93 -5.26
C GLY A 32 -71.58 27.01 -6.72
N THR A 33 -70.67 26.77 -7.67
CA THR A 33 -71.03 26.10 -8.94
C THR A 33 -70.05 24.96 -9.22
N ARG A 34 -70.57 23.74 -9.40
CA ARG A 34 -69.77 22.56 -9.73
C ARG A 34 -69.39 22.57 -11.21
N THR A 35 -68.12 22.75 -11.53
CA THR A 35 -67.60 22.45 -12.88
C THR A 35 -67.24 20.97 -13.00
N ILE A 36 -67.80 20.31 -14.01
CA ILE A 36 -67.58 18.88 -14.29
C ILE A 36 -66.13 18.67 -14.75
N PRO A 37 -65.34 17.75 -14.17
CA PRO A 37 -64.00 17.47 -14.65
C PRO A 37 -64.04 16.79 -16.02
N GLY A 38 -63.50 17.45 -17.05
CA GLY A 38 -63.27 16.82 -18.35
C GLY A 38 -62.36 15.59 -18.27
N PRO A 39 -62.40 14.69 -19.27
CA PRO A 39 -61.71 13.41 -19.21
C PRO A 39 -60.20 13.59 -19.03
N ARG A 40 -59.67 13.09 -17.90
CA ARG A 40 -58.24 13.08 -17.64
C ARG A 40 -57.56 12.13 -18.63
N VAL A 41 -56.98 12.68 -19.70
CA VAL A 41 -56.02 11.96 -20.53
C VAL A 41 -54.85 11.52 -19.65
N ARG A 42 -54.88 10.27 -19.19
CA ARG A 42 -53.73 9.62 -18.57
C ARG A 42 -52.63 9.57 -19.63
N ARG A 43 -51.65 10.48 -19.54
CA ARG A 43 -50.36 10.27 -20.19
C ARG A 43 -49.87 8.90 -19.74
N ALA A 44 -49.68 7.98 -20.69
CA ALA A 44 -49.00 6.73 -20.42
C ALA A 44 -47.66 7.06 -19.74
N GLY A 45 -47.46 6.53 -18.54
CA GLY A 45 -46.12 6.54 -17.95
C GLY A 45 -45.16 5.81 -18.89
N PRO A 46 -43.86 6.16 -18.93
CA PRO A 46 -42.91 5.39 -19.70
C PRO A 46 -42.99 3.94 -19.24
N LEU A 47 -43.43 3.04 -20.12
CA LEU A 47 -43.48 1.61 -19.83
C LEU A 47 -42.09 1.20 -19.35
N LEU A 48 -42.05 0.53 -18.19
CA LEU A 48 -40.80 0.06 -17.60
C LEU A 48 -40.09 -0.79 -18.66
N SER A 49 -38.87 -0.41 -19.04
CA SER A 49 -38.10 -1.10 -20.08
C SER A 49 -37.53 -2.42 -19.56
N TRP A 50 -38.42 -3.40 -19.33
CA TRP A 50 -38.13 -4.80 -19.05
C TRP A 50 -37.59 -5.52 -20.30
N HIS A 51 -36.50 -5.00 -20.88
CA HIS A 51 -35.75 -5.75 -21.88
C HIS A 51 -34.78 -6.69 -21.17
N PRO A 52 -34.95 -8.03 -21.26
CA PRO A 52 -34.04 -8.99 -20.59
C PRO A 52 -32.59 -8.80 -21.02
N TYR A 53 -32.36 -8.32 -22.25
CA TYR A 53 -31.06 -8.02 -22.83
C TYR A 53 -30.25 -6.98 -22.02
N VAL A 54 -30.90 -5.93 -21.49
CA VAL A 54 -30.21 -4.89 -20.69
C VAL A 54 -29.76 -5.45 -19.34
N ARG A 55 -30.60 -6.28 -18.71
CA ARG A 55 -30.24 -6.97 -17.45
C ARG A 55 -29.12 -7.98 -17.68
N ALA A 56 -29.12 -8.71 -18.81
CA ALA A 56 -28.05 -9.63 -19.19
C ALA A 56 -26.73 -8.89 -19.44
N GLU A 57 -26.71 -7.79 -20.19
CA GLU A 57 -25.48 -7.02 -20.40
C GLU A 57 -24.89 -6.45 -19.09
N ASP A 58 -25.73 -5.99 -18.16
CA ASP A 58 -25.25 -5.46 -16.89
C ASP A 58 -24.77 -6.55 -15.92
N LEU A 59 -25.39 -7.73 -15.94
CA LEU A 59 -24.88 -8.92 -15.25
C LEU A 59 -23.55 -9.39 -15.88
N LEU A 60 -23.42 -9.41 -17.20
CA LEU A 60 -22.18 -9.75 -17.91
C LEU A 60 -21.09 -8.69 -17.72
N ARG A 61 -21.43 -7.39 -17.64
CA ARG A 61 -20.48 -6.32 -17.29
C ARG A 61 -20.04 -6.42 -15.84
N ARG A 62 -20.93 -6.69 -14.89
CA ARG A 62 -20.58 -6.97 -13.49
C ARG A 62 -19.68 -8.20 -13.39
N ALA A 63 -20.07 -9.31 -14.02
CA ALA A 63 -19.30 -10.54 -14.07
C ALA A 63 -17.90 -10.32 -14.69
N ARG A 64 -17.76 -9.62 -15.82
CA ARG A 64 -16.45 -9.26 -16.38
C ARG A 64 -15.65 -8.36 -15.41
N SER A 65 -16.28 -7.35 -14.81
CA SER A 65 -15.61 -6.44 -13.87
C SER A 65 -15.15 -7.11 -12.56
N LEU A 66 -15.76 -8.24 -12.19
CA LEU A 66 -15.37 -9.08 -11.06
C LEU A 66 -14.37 -10.18 -11.48
N ARG A 67 -14.53 -10.77 -12.67
CA ARG A 67 -13.65 -11.82 -13.21
C ARG A 67 -12.20 -11.36 -13.38
N TYR A 68 -11.93 -10.18 -13.94
CA TYR A 68 -10.55 -9.71 -14.12
C TYR A 68 -9.75 -9.54 -12.81
N PRO A 69 -10.24 -8.84 -11.76
CA PRO A 69 -9.53 -8.77 -10.48
C PRO A 69 -9.52 -10.12 -9.73
N ALA A 70 -10.56 -10.95 -9.86
CA ALA A 70 -10.57 -12.28 -9.23
C ALA A 70 -9.52 -13.23 -9.86
N LEU A 71 -9.47 -13.33 -11.19
CA LEU A 71 -8.50 -14.16 -11.91
C LEU A 71 -7.06 -13.72 -11.64
N SER A 72 -6.80 -12.41 -11.64
CA SER A 72 -5.47 -11.86 -11.29
C SER A 72 -5.09 -12.14 -9.84
N SER A 73 -6.05 -12.19 -8.91
CA SER A 73 -5.80 -12.50 -7.50
C SER A 73 -5.59 -14.00 -7.28
N ALA A 74 -6.34 -14.85 -8.00
CA ALA A 74 -6.16 -16.30 -7.99
C ALA A 74 -4.80 -16.71 -8.55
N LEU A 75 -4.36 -16.14 -9.68
CA LEU A 75 -3.04 -16.40 -10.24
C LEU A 75 -1.91 -15.98 -9.29
N ALA A 76 -2.04 -14.82 -8.63
CA ALA A 76 -1.06 -14.36 -7.64
C ALA A 76 -1.02 -15.27 -6.40
N ALA A 77 -2.17 -15.79 -5.95
CA ALA A 77 -2.24 -16.75 -4.85
C ALA A 77 -1.63 -18.11 -5.23
N LEU A 78 -1.89 -18.61 -6.44
CA LEU A 78 -1.28 -19.84 -6.96
C LEU A 78 0.23 -19.70 -7.12
N ALA A 79 0.73 -18.56 -7.62
CA ALA A 79 2.16 -18.28 -7.70
C ALA A 79 2.82 -18.25 -6.31
N LEU A 80 2.19 -17.58 -5.33
CA LEU A 80 2.67 -17.56 -3.94
C LEU A 80 2.64 -18.95 -3.28
N ALA A 81 1.63 -19.76 -3.56
CA ALA A 81 1.56 -21.15 -3.09
C ALA A 81 2.66 -22.02 -3.74
N GLY A 82 2.91 -21.84 -5.04
CA GLY A 82 4.01 -22.49 -5.75
C GLY A 82 5.38 -22.12 -5.19
N CYS A 83 5.64 -20.83 -4.92
CA CYS A 83 6.84 -20.41 -4.20
C CYS A 83 6.89 -21.00 -2.78
N GLY A 84 5.75 -21.12 -2.08
CA GLY A 84 5.66 -21.73 -0.76
C GLY A 84 6.03 -23.22 -0.74
N VAL A 85 5.57 -23.99 -1.73
CA VAL A 85 5.98 -25.39 -1.90
C VAL A 85 7.45 -25.47 -2.28
N LEU A 86 7.91 -24.64 -3.23
CA LEU A 86 9.30 -24.63 -3.68
C LEU A 86 10.28 -24.28 -2.54
N ILE A 87 9.97 -23.27 -1.72
CA ILE A 87 10.85 -22.89 -0.61
C ILE A 87 10.90 -23.98 0.46
N LEU A 88 9.78 -24.63 0.79
CA LEU A 88 9.76 -25.77 1.71
C LEU A 88 10.59 -26.95 1.16
N GLN A 89 10.50 -27.23 -0.13
CA GLN A 89 11.33 -28.26 -0.77
C GLN A 89 12.82 -27.90 -0.77
N LEU A 90 13.18 -26.64 -1.04
CA LEU A 90 14.58 -26.17 -0.99
C LEU A 90 15.16 -26.27 0.44
N VAL A 91 14.40 -25.87 1.47
CA VAL A 91 14.83 -26.00 2.87
C VAL A 91 14.94 -27.47 3.27
N HIS A 92 13.95 -28.30 2.92
CA HIS A 92 13.97 -29.74 3.19
C HIS A 92 15.20 -30.43 2.57
N ARG A 93 15.54 -30.10 1.32
CA ARG A 93 16.72 -30.64 0.62
C ARG A 93 18.05 -30.26 1.26
N GLN A 94 18.09 -29.23 2.10
CA GLN A 94 19.30 -28.76 2.81
C GLN A 94 19.33 -29.14 4.31
N THR A 95 18.23 -29.62 4.89
CA THR A 95 18.08 -29.83 6.35
C THR A 95 17.39 -31.14 6.73
N GLY A 96 17.05 -31.98 5.73
CA GLY A 96 16.25 -33.18 5.94
C GLY A 96 14.85 -32.88 6.47
N THR A 97 14.17 -33.90 7.02
CA THR A 97 12.84 -33.74 7.62
C THR A 97 12.95 -33.14 9.02
N THR A 98 13.87 -33.64 9.85
CA THR A 98 14.02 -33.25 11.25
C THR A 98 14.51 -31.81 11.37
N GLY A 99 15.56 -31.42 10.64
CA GLY A 99 16.06 -30.04 10.62
C GLY A 99 15.02 -29.05 10.11
N LEU A 100 14.22 -29.40 9.08
CA LEU A 100 13.09 -28.57 8.64
C LEU A 100 12.07 -28.34 9.77
N LEU A 101 11.65 -29.40 10.48
CA LEU A 101 10.64 -29.31 11.53
C LEU A 101 11.15 -28.52 12.76
N VAL A 102 12.38 -28.80 13.21
CA VAL A 102 13.03 -28.07 14.31
C VAL A 102 13.25 -26.61 13.93
N GLY A 103 13.77 -26.35 12.73
CA GLY A 103 13.99 -25.00 12.21
C GLY A 103 12.71 -24.19 12.12
N LEU A 104 11.63 -24.75 11.58
CA LEU A 104 10.31 -24.10 11.56
C LEU A 104 9.77 -23.84 12.98
N GLY A 105 9.89 -24.80 13.90
CA GLY A 105 9.46 -24.66 15.29
C GLY A 105 10.18 -23.53 16.02
N LEU A 106 11.51 -23.47 15.92
CA LEU A 106 12.32 -22.42 16.53
C LEU A 106 12.09 -21.06 15.86
N ALA A 107 11.91 -21.01 14.53
CA ALA A 107 11.63 -19.77 13.80
C ALA A 107 10.24 -19.19 14.10
N LEU A 108 9.26 -20.01 14.52
CA LEU A 108 7.95 -19.53 14.97
C LEU A 108 8.04 -18.74 16.29
N LEU A 109 8.99 -19.03 17.17
CA LEU A 109 9.04 -18.45 18.52
C LEU A 109 9.19 -16.90 18.55
N PRO A 110 10.10 -16.26 17.79
CA PRO A 110 10.19 -14.79 17.76
C PRO A 110 9.07 -14.11 16.97
N LEU A 111 8.43 -14.82 16.03
CA LEU A 111 7.52 -14.22 15.04
C LEU A 111 6.30 -13.49 15.67
N PRO A 112 5.58 -14.06 16.66
CA PRO A 112 4.49 -13.36 17.37
C PRO A 112 4.92 -12.05 18.04
N PHE A 113 6.14 -11.99 18.59
CA PHE A 113 6.64 -10.79 19.27
C PHE A 113 6.85 -9.63 18.29
N VAL A 114 7.53 -9.92 17.18
CA VAL A 114 7.80 -8.93 16.11
C VAL A 114 6.49 -8.48 15.44
N LEU A 115 5.60 -9.42 15.12
CA LEU A 115 4.28 -9.10 14.55
C LEU A 115 3.40 -8.32 15.55
N GLY A 116 3.49 -8.61 16.84
CA GLY A 116 2.81 -7.86 17.91
C GLY A 116 3.25 -6.40 17.96
N ALA A 117 4.56 -6.14 17.92
CA ALA A 117 5.12 -4.79 17.87
C ALA A 117 4.71 -4.03 16.58
N LEU A 118 4.73 -4.69 15.42
CA LEU A 118 4.26 -4.11 14.16
C LEU A 118 2.74 -3.88 14.16
N ALA A 119 1.94 -4.74 14.79
CA ALA A 119 0.51 -4.55 14.98
C ALA A 119 0.22 -3.36 15.91
N TRP A 120 1.00 -3.17 16.97
CA TRP A 120 0.94 -1.99 17.85
C TRP A 120 1.23 -0.68 17.09
N LEU A 121 2.23 -0.67 16.19
CA LEU A 121 2.48 0.45 15.28
C LEU A 121 1.35 0.64 14.26
N ASN A 122 0.77 -0.46 13.76
CA ASN A 122 -0.35 -0.45 12.82
C ASN A 122 -1.64 0.17 13.41
N GLN A 123 -1.78 0.30 14.74
CA GLN A 123 -2.90 1.05 15.34
C GLN A 123 -2.99 2.50 14.81
N THR A 124 -1.85 3.10 14.47
CA THR A 124 -1.77 4.44 13.86
C THR A 124 -2.08 4.42 12.37
N ALA A 125 -1.45 3.50 11.63
CA ALA A 125 -1.59 3.39 10.18
C ALA A 125 -2.99 2.92 9.76
N ARG A 126 -3.52 1.90 10.45
CA ARG A 126 -4.72 1.13 10.12
C ARG A 126 -4.65 0.58 8.68
N VAL A 127 -3.54 -0.10 8.38
CA VAL A 127 -3.40 -0.97 7.20
C VAL A 127 -4.34 -2.17 7.40
N PRO A 128 -5.19 -2.51 6.41
CA PRO A 128 -6.13 -3.63 6.52
C PRO A 128 -5.40 -4.97 6.41
N LEU A 129 -5.89 -5.96 7.17
CA LEU A 129 -5.28 -7.28 7.33
C LEU A 129 -4.88 -7.95 6.00
N ARG A 130 -5.73 -7.89 4.97
CA ARG A 130 -5.42 -8.45 3.64
C ARG A 130 -4.09 -7.99 3.02
N HIS A 131 -3.64 -6.77 3.32
CA HIS A 131 -2.38 -6.25 2.78
C HIS A 131 -1.18 -6.62 3.64
N THR A 132 -1.35 -6.72 4.96
CA THR A 132 -0.30 -7.25 5.84
C THR A 132 -0.12 -8.76 5.62
N LEU A 133 -1.20 -9.52 5.42
CA LEU A 133 -1.12 -10.94 5.02
C LEU A 133 -0.44 -11.12 3.65
N PHE A 134 -0.78 -10.30 2.65
CA PHE A 134 -0.07 -10.32 1.37
C PHE A 134 1.43 -10.03 1.52
N CYS A 135 1.80 -9.01 2.29
CA CYS A 135 3.21 -8.70 2.59
C CYS A 135 3.91 -9.88 3.29
N LEU A 136 3.28 -10.46 4.32
CA LEU A 136 3.84 -11.59 5.08
C LEU A 136 4.06 -12.81 4.18
N ALA A 137 3.05 -13.20 3.39
CA ALA A 137 3.13 -14.33 2.46
C ALA A 137 4.12 -14.08 1.32
N TRP A 138 4.20 -12.85 0.80
CA TRP A 138 5.23 -12.47 -0.17
C TRP A 138 6.63 -12.63 0.42
N GLY A 139 6.85 -12.14 1.64
CA GLY A 139 8.10 -12.29 2.36
C GLY A 139 8.49 -13.75 2.51
N ALA A 140 7.61 -14.56 3.08
CA ALA A 140 7.86 -15.95 3.45
C ALA A 140 8.03 -16.90 2.26
N CYS A 141 7.38 -16.63 1.12
CA CYS A 141 7.41 -17.48 -0.06
C CYS A 141 8.18 -16.86 -1.23
N ALA A 142 7.71 -15.75 -1.79
CA ALA A 142 8.26 -15.22 -3.05
C ALA A 142 9.64 -14.58 -2.87
N ALA A 143 9.81 -13.73 -1.84
CA ALA A 143 11.06 -13.02 -1.63
C ALA A 143 12.20 -13.96 -1.19
N THR A 144 11.91 -14.95 -0.35
CA THR A 144 12.85 -15.99 0.11
C THR A 144 13.25 -16.93 -1.03
N THR A 145 12.30 -17.39 -1.86
CA THR A 145 12.64 -18.16 -3.08
C THR A 145 13.55 -17.38 -4.01
N VAL A 146 13.23 -16.11 -4.29
CA VAL A 146 14.08 -15.25 -5.14
C VAL A 146 15.46 -15.07 -4.52
N ALA A 147 15.54 -14.83 -3.21
CA ALA A 147 16.82 -14.65 -2.52
C ALA A 147 17.68 -15.92 -2.54
N ILE A 148 17.16 -17.09 -2.19
CA ILE A 148 17.96 -18.33 -2.21
C ILE A 148 18.52 -18.62 -3.61
N LEU A 149 17.68 -18.52 -4.65
CA LEU A 149 18.11 -18.81 -6.02
C LEU A 149 19.12 -17.78 -6.54
N ALA A 150 18.91 -16.49 -6.27
CA ALA A 150 19.81 -15.43 -6.72
C ALA A 150 21.11 -15.36 -5.90
N ASN A 151 21.05 -15.59 -4.58
CA ASN A 151 22.25 -15.65 -3.72
C ASN A 151 23.12 -16.88 -4.08
N GLY A 152 22.51 -18.04 -4.36
CA GLY A 152 23.24 -19.22 -4.84
C GLY A 152 24.00 -18.93 -6.14
N TRP A 153 23.30 -18.45 -7.16
CA TRP A 153 23.93 -18.05 -8.43
C TRP A 153 25.01 -16.96 -8.24
N ALA A 154 24.77 -15.97 -7.38
CA ALA A 154 25.73 -14.90 -7.10
C ALA A 154 26.98 -15.44 -6.37
N SER A 155 26.82 -16.44 -5.50
CA SER A 155 27.92 -17.12 -4.82
C SER A 155 28.85 -17.77 -5.83
N ASP A 156 28.31 -18.66 -6.67
CA ASP A 156 29.07 -19.37 -7.71
C ASP A 156 29.83 -18.38 -8.62
N PHE A 157 29.14 -17.33 -9.07
CA PHE A 157 29.68 -16.29 -9.94
C PHE A 157 30.79 -15.45 -9.30
N LEU A 158 30.64 -15.07 -8.02
CA LEU A 158 31.63 -14.25 -7.31
C LEU A 158 32.86 -15.07 -6.93
N ILE A 159 32.68 -16.30 -6.44
CA ILE A 159 33.77 -17.22 -6.10
C ILE A 159 34.60 -17.54 -7.36
N ALA A 160 33.94 -17.85 -8.48
CA ALA A 160 34.63 -18.14 -9.75
C ALA A 160 35.41 -16.95 -10.33
N ARG A 161 35.09 -15.70 -9.95
CA ARG A 161 35.74 -14.48 -10.49
C ARG A 161 36.72 -13.81 -9.55
N GLN A 162 36.57 -13.97 -8.23
CA GLN A 162 37.38 -13.26 -7.23
C GLN A 162 38.06 -14.20 -6.21
N GLY A 163 37.88 -15.53 -6.36
CA GLY A 163 38.31 -16.52 -5.37
C GLY A 163 37.34 -16.63 -4.20
N SER A 164 37.43 -17.70 -3.41
CA SER A 164 36.52 -17.99 -2.29
C SER A 164 36.43 -16.85 -1.28
N ALA A 165 37.53 -16.52 -0.61
CA ALA A 165 37.55 -15.54 0.49
C ALA A 165 37.01 -14.15 0.09
N ARG A 166 37.35 -13.65 -1.10
CA ARG A 166 36.84 -12.35 -1.58
C ARG A 166 35.45 -12.45 -2.21
N GLY A 167 35.11 -13.60 -2.78
CA GLY A 167 33.77 -13.86 -3.30
C GLY A 167 32.72 -13.93 -2.20
N GLU A 168 33.00 -14.65 -1.12
CA GLU A 168 32.14 -14.83 0.05
C GLU A 168 31.90 -13.52 0.81
N THR A 169 32.96 -12.73 1.05
CA THR A 169 32.83 -11.41 1.70
C THR A 169 31.99 -10.44 0.87
N LEU A 170 32.23 -10.34 -0.44
CA LEU A 170 31.40 -9.51 -1.33
C LEU A 170 29.96 -10.02 -1.46
N LEU A 171 29.75 -11.34 -1.38
CA LEU A 171 28.42 -11.94 -1.36
C LEU A 171 27.66 -11.55 -0.09
N ALA A 172 28.29 -11.68 1.08
CA ALA A 172 27.67 -11.39 2.38
C ALA A 172 27.39 -9.90 2.57
N ASP A 173 28.36 -9.04 2.28
CA ASP A 173 28.32 -7.62 2.62
C ASP A 173 27.53 -6.76 1.62
N PHE A 174 27.48 -7.17 0.34
CA PHE A 174 26.90 -6.36 -0.74
C PHE A 174 25.81 -7.08 -1.53
N ALA A 175 26.10 -8.25 -2.09
CA ALA A 175 25.16 -8.90 -3.02
C ALA A 175 23.90 -9.42 -2.31
N THR A 176 24.05 -10.05 -1.14
CA THR A 176 22.95 -10.58 -0.33
C THR A 176 21.98 -9.46 0.10
N PRO A 177 22.43 -8.34 0.74
CA PRO A 177 21.57 -7.19 1.01
C PRO A 177 20.87 -6.62 -0.24
N LEU A 178 21.59 -6.51 -1.36
CA LEU A 178 21.05 -6.00 -2.62
C LEU A 178 19.91 -6.88 -3.16
N ILE A 179 20.12 -8.20 -3.18
CA ILE A 179 19.14 -9.18 -3.68
C ILE A 179 17.92 -9.19 -2.75
N GLU A 180 18.14 -9.34 -1.45
CA GLU A 180 17.07 -9.52 -0.48
C GLU A 180 16.19 -8.29 -0.29
N GLU A 181 16.79 -7.12 -0.08
CA GLU A 181 16.01 -5.90 0.14
C GLU A 181 15.27 -5.48 -1.13
N SER A 182 15.78 -5.84 -2.32
CA SER A 182 15.04 -5.72 -3.59
C SER A 182 13.85 -6.68 -3.65
N ALA A 183 14.05 -7.96 -3.30
CA ALA A 183 13.01 -8.98 -3.33
C ALA A 183 11.87 -8.70 -2.31
N LYS A 184 12.22 -8.24 -1.11
CA LYS A 184 11.28 -7.72 -0.09
C LYS A 184 10.61 -6.43 -0.59
N GLY A 185 11.38 -5.49 -1.15
CA GLY A 185 10.89 -4.22 -1.69
C GLY A 185 9.89 -4.35 -2.84
N ALA A 186 9.98 -5.43 -3.63
CA ALA A 186 9.06 -5.72 -4.73
C ALA A 186 7.58 -5.80 -4.28
N ALA A 187 7.29 -6.40 -3.11
CA ALA A 187 5.93 -6.44 -2.53
C ALA A 187 5.33 -5.03 -2.38
N LEU A 188 6.16 -4.12 -1.86
CA LEU A 188 5.78 -2.74 -1.58
C LEU A 188 5.52 -2.00 -2.88
N LEU A 189 6.37 -2.20 -3.90
CA LEU A 189 6.16 -1.65 -5.23
C LEU A 189 4.86 -2.17 -5.85
N MET A 190 4.61 -3.49 -5.84
CA MET A 190 3.38 -4.08 -6.40
C MET A 190 2.10 -3.53 -5.74
N LEU A 191 2.09 -3.44 -4.39
CA LEU A 191 0.95 -2.93 -3.64
C LEU A 191 0.74 -1.41 -3.82
N LEU A 192 1.82 -0.63 -3.99
CA LEU A 192 1.80 0.84 -3.88
C LEU A 192 1.94 1.58 -5.23
N LEU A 193 2.46 0.94 -6.29
CA LEU A 193 2.46 1.50 -7.66
C LEU A 193 1.05 1.83 -8.19
N PRO A 194 0.00 0.98 -7.99
CA PRO A 194 -1.37 1.32 -8.37
C PRO A 194 -1.88 2.57 -7.65
N VAL A 195 -1.46 2.79 -6.40
CA VAL A 195 -1.78 3.98 -5.61
C VAL A 195 -1.08 5.21 -6.22
N ARG A 196 0.20 5.11 -6.58
CA ARG A 196 0.97 6.19 -7.24
C ARG A 196 0.31 6.65 -8.53
N ARG A 197 -0.09 5.70 -9.39
CA ARG A 197 -0.77 5.99 -10.67
C ARG A 197 -2.09 6.73 -10.43
N ARG A 198 -2.94 6.25 -9.51
CA ARG A 198 -4.21 6.90 -9.13
C ARG A 198 -4.02 8.31 -8.57
N LEU A 199 -3.01 8.52 -7.71
CA LEU A 199 -2.71 9.84 -7.12
C LEU A 199 -2.26 10.87 -8.17
N ARG A 200 -1.42 10.47 -9.15
CA ARG A 200 -1.04 11.34 -10.28
C ARG A 200 -2.24 11.72 -11.13
N CYS A 201 -3.05 10.73 -11.48
CA CYS A 201 -4.25 10.90 -12.29
C CYS A 201 -5.28 11.87 -11.70
N HIS A 202 -5.44 11.90 -10.37
CA HIS A 202 -6.36 12.85 -9.74
C HIS A 202 -5.87 14.30 -9.86
N VAL A 203 -4.55 14.54 -9.86
CA VAL A 203 -3.94 15.87 -10.01
C VAL A 203 -4.03 16.37 -11.45
N GLN A 204 -3.73 15.50 -12.42
CA GLN A 204 -3.70 15.88 -13.84
C GLN A 204 -5.09 15.92 -14.51
N ARG A 205 -6.17 15.47 -13.83
CA ARG A 205 -7.55 15.31 -14.36
C ARG A 205 -7.72 14.38 -15.58
N ILE A 206 -6.66 14.08 -16.32
CA ILE A 206 -6.69 13.48 -17.67
C ILE A 206 -6.92 11.96 -17.71
N CYS A 207 -6.64 11.18 -16.65
CA CYS A 207 -6.76 9.71 -16.72
C CYS A 207 -8.20 9.15 -16.63
N ALA A 208 -9.18 9.81 -17.23
CA ALA A 208 -10.40 9.12 -17.63
C ALA A 208 -10.12 8.50 -19.01
N VAL A 209 -10.00 7.17 -19.09
CA VAL A 209 -10.07 6.50 -20.39
C VAL A 209 -11.39 6.93 -21.04
N PRO A 210 -11.35 7.57 -22.22
CA PRO A 210 -12.54 7.78 -23.02
C PRO A 210 -12.96 6.40 -23.53
N LEU A 211 -13.86 5.74 -22.80
CA LEU A 211 -14.73 4.76 -23.44
C LEU A 211 -15.43 5.54 -24.54
N ARG A 212 -15.15 5.17 -25.81
CA ARG A 212 -15.66 5.83 -27.02
C ARG A 212 -17.06 6.37 -26.74
N HIS A 213 -17.20 7.69 -26.73
CA HIS A 213 -18.52 8.26 -27.01
C HIS A 213 -18.88 7.74 -28.41
N ARG A 214 -19.91 6.90 -28.49
CA ARG A 214 -20.62 6.75 -29.78
C ARG A 214 -21.00 8.18 -30.19
N PRO A 215 -20.68 8.62 -31.41
CA PRO A 215 -21.13 9.92 -31.87
C PRO A 215 -22.66 9.94 -31.78
N ALA A 216 -23.22 11.00 -31.23
CA ALA A 216 -24.66 11.20 -31.21
C ALA A 216 -25.11 11.57 -32.64
N SER A 217 -25.42 10.56 -33.44
CA SER A 217 -26.07 10.72 -34.74
C SER A 217 -27.51 11.18 -34.52
N GLY A 218 -27.76 12.48 -34.60
CA GLY A 218 -29.09 13.08 -34.49
C GLY A 218 -29.04 14.62 -34.47
N PRO A 219 -29.58 15.31 -35.48
CA PRO A 219 -29.55 16.76 -35.53
C PRO A 219 -30.61 17.42 -34.64
N ARG A 220 -30.26 18.58 -34.07
CA ARG A 220 -31.14 19.67 -33.58
C ARG A 220 -32.31 19.30 -32.64
N ALA A 221 -32.15 19.64 -31.36
CA ALA A 221 -33.26 20.17 -30.55
C ALA A 221 -32.74 21.09 -29.44
N ALA A 222 -32.70 22.41 -29.69
CA ALA A 222 -32.44 23.39 -28.66
C ALA A 222 -33.76 23.83 -28.00
N ARG A 223 -34.02 23.41 -26.74
CA ARG A 223 -34.80 24.18 -25.74
C ARG A 223 -34.93 23.47 -24.39
N THR A 224 -35.22 24.28 -23.36
CA THR A 224 -35.56 23.96 -21.96
C THR A 224 -34.40 23.56 -21.04
N GLY A 225 -34.12 24.44 -20.06
CA GLY A 225 -33.13 24.22 -19.02
C GLY A 225 -33.63 23.25 -17.94
N ARG A 226 -33.25 21.98 -18.05
CA ARG A 226 -33.19 21.08 -16.89
C ARG A 226 -31.75 21.03 -16.37
N PRO A 227 -31.50 21.06 -15.05
CA PRO A 227 -30.16 20.92 -14.51
C PRO A 227 -29.60 19.56 -14.94
N TYR A 228 -28.43 19.59 -15.57
CA TYR A 228 -27.75 18.41 -16.13
C TYR A 228 -27.44 17.41 -15.01
N ARG A 229 -28.32 16.41 -14.83
CA ARG A 229 -28.19 15.39 -13.80
C ARG A 229 -27.00 14.52 -14.17
N ARG A 230 -25.81 14.83 -13.61
CA ARG A 230 -24.56 14.08 -13.85
C ARG A 230 -24.85 12.58 -13.76
N PRO A 231 -24.49 11.77 -14.78
CA PRO A 231 -24.66 10.33 -14.68
C PRO A 231 -23.89 9.83 -13.45
N SER A 232 -24.56 8.99 -12.65
CA SER A 232 -24.00 8.43 -11.41
C SER A 232 -22.66 7.77 -11.71
N GLY A 233 -21.63 8.22 -10.99
CA GLY A 233 -20.26 8.06 -11.45
C GLY A 233 -19.82 6.60 -11.55
N ARG A 234 -18.97 6.31 -12.55
CA ARG A 234 -18.11 5.12 -12.57
C ARG A 234 -17.50 4.92 -11.17
N PRO A 235 -17.40 3.68 -10.64
CA PRO A 235 -16.80 3.43 -9.33
C PRO A 235 -15.34 3.86 -9.32
N ARG A 236 -15.09 5.10 -8.87
CA ARG A 236 -13.74 5.59 -8.59
C ARG A 236 -13.23 4.80 -7.39
N LEU A 237 -12.45 3.76 -7.65
CA LEU A 237 -11.75 2.98 -6.63
C LEU A 237 -11.08 3.95 -5.65
N ARG A 238 -11.64 3.98 -4.42
CA ARG A 238 -11.31 4.95 -3.39
C ARG A 238 -9.82 4.79 -3.04
N PRO A 239 -9.02 5.87 -2.96
CA PRO A 239 -7.61 5.74 -2.56
C PRO A 239 -7.51 5.09 -1.18
N LEU A 240 -6.48 4.28 -0.97
CA LEU A 240 -6.31 3.52 0.28
C LEU A 240 -6.33 4.48 1.49
N PRO A 241 -7.12 4.20 2.55
CA PRO A 241 -7.46 5.19 3.56
C PRO A 241 -6.26 5.70 4.39
N TYR A 242 -5.13 4.98 4.32
CA TYR A 242 -3.87 5.29 4.98
C TYR A 242 -2.81 5.90 4.04
N PHE A 243 -3.03 5.90 2.72
CA PHE A 243 -2.21 6.63 1.73
C PHE A 243 -3.00 7.81 1.16
N ARG A 244 -2.97 8.94 1.89
CA ARG A 244 -3.57 10.22 1.43
C ARG A 244 -2.48 11.28 1.27
N ARG A 245 -2.52 12.00 0.15
CA ARG A 245 -1.75 13.24 -0.02
C ARG A 245 -2.32 14.33 0.93
N PRO A 246 -1.50 15.25 1.46
CA PRO A 246 -2.02 16.38 2.21
C PRO A 246 -2.95 17.23 1.32
N PRO A 247 -3.99 17.88 1.89
CA PRO A 247 -4.76 18.87 1.15
C PRO A 247 -3.82 19.99 0.64
N ARG A 248 -4.12 20.54 -0.54
CA ARG A 248 -3.46 21.78 -0.99
C ARG A 248 -3.90 22.89 -0.05
N ALA A 249 -3.03 23.31 0.86
CA ALA A 249 -3.22 24.54 1.61
C ALA A 249 -3.30 25.70 0.60
N ARG A 250 -4.25 26.63 0.83
CA ARG A 250 -4.32 27.90 0.07
C ARG A 250 -3.18 28.86 0.45
N THR A 251 -2.54 28.63 1.60
CA THR A 251 -1.37 29.38 2.09
C THR A 251 -0.08 28.58 1.86
N HIS A 252 1.08 29.26 1.83
CA HIS A 252 2.40 28.70 1.51
C HIS A 252 2.96 27.63 2.49
N THR A 253 2.14 27.12 3.41
CA THR A 253 2.53 26.05 4.34
C THR A 253 2.83 24.75 3.60
N ARG A 254 4.12 24.40 3.54
CA ARG A 254 4.66 23.27 2.78
C ARG A 254 4.01 21.94 3.21
N ALA A 255 3.37 21.25 2.26
CA ALA A 255 2.69 19.97 2.48
C ALA A 255 3.65 18.84 2.93
N ARG A 256 3.67 18.55 4.24
CA ARG A 256 4.42 17.43 4.85
C ARG A 256 3.63 16.12 4.78
N SER A 257 4.32 14.98 4.67
CA SER A 257 3.69 13.64 4.70
C SER A 257 2.96 13.39 6.03
N SER A 258 1.80 12.73 5.98
CA SER A 258 1.03 12.38 7.18
C SER A 258 1.74 11.28 7.99
N PRO A 259 1.80 11.37 9.34
CA PRO A 259 2.36 10.31 10.18
C PRO A 259 1.73 8.94 9.88
N ARG A 260 0.41 8.92 9.64
CA ARG A 260 -0.34 7.71 9.26
C ARG A 260 0.19 7.03 7.99
N THR A 261 0.62 7.82 7.00
CA THR A 261 1.22 7.33 5.77
C THR A 261 2.60 6.74 6.03
N LEU A 262 3.42 7.43 6.82
CA LEU A 262 4.78 6.99 7.14
C LEU A 262 4.73 5.67 7.93
N SER A 263 3.88 5.58 8.96
CA SER A 263 3.66 4.33 9.70
C SER A 263 3.13 3.21 8.81
N ALA A 264 2.31 3.50 7.80
CA ALA A 264 1.85 2.47 6.85
C ALA A 264 2.99 1.93 5.97
N GLY A 265 3.93 2.78 5.55
CA GLY A 265 5.13 2.35 4.85
C GLY A 265 6.01 1.43 5.70
N VAL A 266 6.31 1.87 6.93
CA VAL A 266 7.10 1.11 7.92
C VAL A 266 6.44 -0.24 8.23
N VAL A 267 5.13 -0.27 8.51
CA VAL A 267 4.40 -1.52 8.81
C VAL A 267 4.40 -2.48 7.62
N LEU A 268 4.16 -1.99 6.39
CA LEU A 268 4.17 -2.87 5.20
C LEU A 268 5.57 -3.42 4.91
N GLY A 269 6.61 -2.59 5.05
CA GLY A 269 8.01 -3.03 4.91
C GLY A 269 8.38 -4.06 5.97
N GLY A 270 8.17 -3.73 7.25
CA GLY A 270 8.46 -4.59 8.38
C GLY A 270 7.73 -5.94 8.32
N VAL A 271 6.44 -5.96 7.97
CA VAL A 271 5.68 -7.23 7.84
C VAL A 271 6.17 -8.07 6.65
N THR A 272 6.57 -7.45 5.53
CA THR A 272 7.20 -8.20 4.43
C THR A 272 8.50 -8.86 4.88
N ALA A 273 9.34 -8.12 5.62
CA ALA A 273 10.58 -8.66 6.15
C ALA A 273 10.40 -9.68 7.28
N CYS A 274 9.33 -9.62 8.08
CA CYS A 274 8.99 -10.66 9.06
C CYS A 274 8.74 -12.00 8.36
N GLY A 275 8.00 -11.98 7.25
CA GLY A 275 7.75 -13.19 6.46
C GLY A 275 9.05 -13.77 5.92
N PHE A 276 9.92 -12.91 5.37
CA PHE A 276 11.22 -13.32 4.87
C PHE A 276 12.09 -13.95 5.98
N ALA A 277 12.28 -13.20 7.08
CA ALA A 277 13.11 -13.61 8.20
C ALA A 277 12.60 -14.89 8.86
N PHE A 278 11.30 -15.16 8.86
CA PHE A 278 10.74 -16.42 9.34
C PHE A 278 11.29 -17.62 8.56
N THR A 279 11.14 -17.63 7.23
CA THR A 279 11.59 -18.76 6.40
C THR A 279 13.12 -18.86 6.35
N GLU A 280 13.82 -17.72 6.35
CA GLU A 280 15.27 -17.67 6.42
C GLU A 280 15.80 -18.22 7.75
N ASN A 281 15.21 -17.81 8.90
CA ASN A 281 15.55 -18.35 10.21
C ASN A 281 15.29 -19.86 10.26
N ALA A 282 14.19 -20.35 9.70
CA ALA A 282 13.89 -21.78 9.65
C ALA A 282 14.98 -22.57 8.91
N LEU A 283 15.53 -22.00 7.83
CA LEU A 283 16.65 -22.58 7.10
C LEU A 283 17.96 -22.57 7.89
N TYR A 284 18.35 -21.44 8.47
CA TYR A 284 19.59 -21.36 9.26
C TYR A 284 19.56 -22.26 10.50
N LEU A 285 18.43 -22.27 11.22
CA LEU A 285 18.25 -23.11 12.41
C LEU A 285 18.16 -24.59 12.04
N GLY A 286 17.52 -24.93 10.93
CA GLY A 286 17.46 -26.31 10.44
C GLY A 286 18.81 -26.85 9.98
N ARG A 287 19.66 -26.02 9.36
CA ARG A 287 21.05 -26.40 9.01
C ARG A 287 21.87 -26.61 10.27
N ALA A 288 21.93 -25.62 11.16
CA ALA A 288 22.69 -25.71 12.41
C ALA A 288 22.32 -26.97 13.23
N PHE A 289 21.03 -27.31 13.31
CA PHE A 289 20.57 -28.54 13.95
C PHE A 289 21.02 -29.82 13.24
N THR A 290 21.06 -29.81 11.90
CA THR A 290 21.53 -30.96 11.11
C THR A 290 23.03 -31.15 11.27
N ASP A 291 23.80 -30.05 11.28
CA ASP A 291 25.26 -30.05 11.44
C ASP A 291 25.65 -30.50 12.87
N ASP A 292 24.94 -30.02 13.90
CA ASP A 292 25.06 -30.48 15.29
C ASP A 292 24.71 -31.97 15.41
N GLN A 293 23.61 -32.43 14.78
CA GLN A 293 23.20 -33.83 14.79
C GLN A 293 24.24 -34.75 14.11
N GLN A 294 24.86 -34.31 13.01
CA GLN A 294 25.94 -35.06 12.37
C GLN A 294 27.18 -35.13 13.27
N SER A 295 27.59 -33.99 13.84
CA SER A 295 28.71 -33.91 14.78
C SER A 295 28.51 -34.82 16.00
N ARG A 296 27.27 -34.94 16.48
CA ARG A 296 26.88 -35.87 17.54
C ARG A 296 27.05 -37.34 17.12
N LEU A 297 26.65 -37.72 15.91
CA LEU A 297 26.83 -39.09 15.41
C LEU A 297 28.31 -39.46 15.33
N ASP A 298 29.15 -38.55 14.84
CA ASP A 298 30.60 -38.75 14.75
C ASP A 298 31.22 -38.90 16.16
N SER A 299 30.77 -38.09 17.13
CA SER A 299 31.23 -38.19 18.53
C SER A 299 30.81 -39.49 19.23
N ILE A 300 29.65 -40.08 18.89
CA ILE A 300 29.22 -41.39 19.38
C ILE A 300 30.15 -42.48 18.86
N GLY A 301 30.60 -42.39 17.59
CA GLY A 301 31.61 -43.28 17.02
C GLY A 301 32.97 -43.25 17.75
N LEU A 302 33.26 -42.15 18.46
CA LEU A 302 34.43 -41.96 19.30
C LEU A 302 34.17 -42.29 20.80
N GLY A 303 32.98 -42.78 21.15
CA GLY A 303 32.61 -43.13 22.52
C GLY A 303 32.27 -41.95 23.44
N ALA A 304 32.06 -40.75 22.91
CA ALA A 304 31.74 -39.58 23.72
C ALA A 304 30.34 -39.66 24.35
N ALA A 305 30.22 -39.35 25.65
CA ALA A 305 28.93 -39.28 26.34
C ALA A 305 28.05 -38.12 25.80
N PRO A 306 26.71 -38.21 25.92
CA PRO A 306 25.80 -37.10 25.61
C PRO A 306 26.10 -35.85 26.44
N SER A 307 26.00 -34.67 25.82
CA SER A 307 26.31 -33.37 26.43
C SER A 307 25.32 -32.30 25.99
N LEU A 308 25.04 -31.33 26.85
CA LEU A 308 24.24 -30.16 26.46
C LEU A 308 24.91 -29.31 25.36
N ARG A 309 26.24 -29.47 25.17
CA ARG A 309 27.00 -28.81 24.10
C ARG A 309 26.88 -29.48 22.73
N ASP A 310 26.21 -30.62 22.64
CA ASP A 310 25.98 -31.32 21.36
C ASP A 310 25.12 -30.49 20.38
N PHE A 311 24.51 -29.38 20.83
CA PHE A 311 23.68 -28.47 20.03
C PHE A 311 24.15 -26.99 20.11
N ASP A 312 25.43 -26.74 20.39
CA ASP A 312 25.96 -25.38 20.59
C ASP A 312 25.76 -24.49 19.34
N SER A 313 25.85 -25.01 18.11
CA SER A 313 25.63 -24.23 16.88
C SER A 313 24.17 -23.78 16.74
N THR A 314 23.22 -24.69 17.01
CA THR A 314 21.78 -24.42 17.00
C THR A 314 21.42 -23.38 18.05
N VAL A 315 21.91 -23.54 19.28
CA VAL A 315 21.64 -22.62 20.39
C VAL A 315 22.24 -21.24 20.09
N HIS A 316 23.48 -21.17 19.61
CA HIS A 316 24.12 -19.92 19.22
C HIS A 316 23.36 -19.22 18.09
N THR A 317 22.98 -19.94 17.04
CA THR A 317 22.20 -19.42 15.90
C THR A 317 20.84 -18.91 16.36
N PHE A 318 20.16 -19.62 17.27
CA PHE A 318 18.89 -19.20 17.86
C PHE A 318 19.03 -17.94 18.73
N VAL A 319 20.05 -17.86 19.57
CA VAL A 319 20.31 -16.66 20.39
C VAL A 319 20.58 -15.44 19.50
N LEU A 320 21.46 -15.55 18.51
CA LEU A 320 21.79 -14.44 17.61
C LEU A 320 20.57 -14.00 16.78
N ARG A 321 19.91 -14.93 16.07
CA ARG A 321 18.86 -14.61 15.09
C ARG A 321 17.47 -14.48 15.70
N GLY A 322 17.12 -15.34 16.65
CA GLY A 322 15.81 -15.40 17.29
C GLY A 322 15.66 -14.46 18.47
N LEU A 323 16.67 -14.34 19.34
CA LEU A 323 16.54 -13.57 20.59
C LEU A 323 17.13 -12.16 20.50
N LEU A 324 18.37 -12.03 20.02
CA LEU A 324 19.05 -10.74 19.91
C LEU A 324 18.58 -9.93 18.70
N SER A 325 18.52 -10.52 17.51
CA SER A 325 18.22 -9.77 16.27
C SER A 325 16.84 -9.97 15.59
N PRO A 326 15.74 -10.33 16.28
CA PRO A 326 14.47 -10.65 15.60
C PRO A 326 13.82 -9.47 14.84
N PHE A 327 14.30 -8.24 15.06
CA PHE A 327 13.83 -7.04 14.36
C PHE A 327 14.77 -6.55 13.24
N ALA A 328 15.89 -7.23 12.96
CA ALA A 328 16.89 -6.77 11.99
C ALA A 328 16.29 -6.48 10.60
N HIS A 329 15.87 -7.52 9.86
CA HIS A 329 15.24 -7.31 8.55
C HIS A 329 13.97 -6.41 8.62
N PRO A 330 13.07 -6.54 9.63
CA PRO A 330 11.97 -5.60 9.83
C PRO A 330 12.37 -4.12 9.90
N LEU A 331 13.48 -3.80 10.58
CA LEU A 331 14.02 -2.44 10.69
C LEU A 331 14.67 -1.98 9.38
N PHE A 332 15.39 -2.86 8.68
CA PHE A 332 16.04 -2.55 7.39
C PHE A 332 14.96 -2.24 6.34
N THR A 333 14.09 -3.21 6.02
CA THR A 333 13.06 -3.07 4.97
C THR A 333 12.00 -2.00 5.30
N ALA A 334 11.83 -1.63 6.57
CA ALA A 334 11.03 -0.47 6.96
C ALA A 334 11.54 0.85 6.32
N LEU A 335 12.84 0.98 6.05
CA LEU A 335 13.44 2.15 5.39
C LEU A 335 13.01 2.24 3.92
N ALA A 336 13.00 1.12 3.20
CA ALA A 336 12.42 1.03 1.85
C ALA A 336 10.92 1.40 1.86
N GLY A 337 10.16 0.86 2.82
CA GLY A 337 8.73 1.19 2.99
C GLY A 337 8.47 2.67 3.31
N LEU A 338 9.29 3.27 4.17
CA LEU A 338 9.26 4.69 4.52
C LEU A 338 9.59 5.58 3.31
N GLY A 339 10.63 5.22 2.55
CA GLY A 339 11.04 5.91 1.33
C GLY A 339 9.95 5.93 0.26
N ILE A 340 9.30 4.79 0.02
CA ILE A 340 8.13 4.70 -0.86
C ILE A 340 6.98 5.56 -0.31
N ALA A 341 6.69 5.50 1.00
CA ALA A 341 5.61 6.29 1.58
C ALA A 341 5.81 7.81 1.42
N ILE A 342 7.04 8.29 1.61
CA ILE A 342 7.42 9.68 1.34
C ILE A 342 7.25 10.00 -0.15
N SER A 343 7.75 9.15 -1.05
CA SER A 343 7.65 9.32 -2.51
C SER A 343 6.21 9.46 -3.01
N LEU A 344 5.25 8.76 -2.37
CA LEU A 344 3.84 8.81 -2.73
C LEU A 344 3.10 10.05 -2.23
N THR A 345 3.42 10.56 -1.03
CA THR A 345 2.61 11.62 -0.40
C THR A 345 3.22 13.01 -0.37
N THR A 346 4.53 13.13 -0.59
CA THR A 346 5.22 14.43 -0.62
C THR A 346 4.66 15.38 -1.69
N GLY A 347 4.70 16.68 -1.41
CA GLY A 347 4.45 17.74 -2.39
C GLY A 347 5.68 18.10 -3.24
N ARG A 348 6.89 17.78 -2.79
CA ARG A 348 8.16 18.15 -3.43
C ARG A 348 8.51 17.19 -4.56
N HIS A 349 8.78 17.71 -5.76
CA HIS A 349 9.05 16.88 -6.95
C HIS A 349 10.31 16.01 -6.80
N TRP A 350 11.36 16.49 -6.12
CA TRP A 350 12.59 15.75 -5.92
C TRP A 350 12.42 14.61 -4.89
N LEU A 351 11.79 14.84 -3.73
CA LEU A 351 11.39 13.75 -2.81
C LEU A 351 10.52 12.70 -3.53
N ALA A 352 9.60 13.13 -4.40
CA ALA A 352 8.70 12.24 -5.15
C ALA A 352 9.41 11.35 -6.18
N ARG A 353 10.69 11.64 -6.48
CA ARG A 353 11.58 10.82 -7.31
C ARG A 353 12.57 10.04 -6.44
N LEU A 354 13.30 10.72 -5.56
CA LEU A 354 14.46 10.17 -4.85
C LEU A 354 14.14 9.42 -3.55
N ALA A 355 13.02 9.69 -2.86
CA ALA A 355 12.82 9.09 -1.54
C ALA A 355 12.67 7.55 -1.57
N ALA A 356 12.12 6.98 -2.65
CA ALA A 356 11.99 5.54 -2.81
C ALA A 356 13.36 4.84 -3.06
N PRO A 357 14.17 5.23 -4.06
CA PRO A 357 15.49 4.62 -4.24
C PRO A 357 16.43 4.89 -3.05
N VAL A 358 16.41 6.09 -2.44
CA VAL A 358 17.22 6.37 -1.24
C VAL A 358 16.81 5.48 -0.06
N GLY A 359 15.51 5.27 0.16
CA GLY A 359 15.03 4.36 1.21
C GLY A 359 15.45 2.90 0.97
N LEU A 360 15.47 2.45 -0.29
CA LEU A 360 15.92 1.11 -0.66
C LEU A 360 17.45 0.94 -0.51
N LEU A 361 18.23 1.92 -0.98
CA LEU A 361 19.69 1.92 -0.82
C LEU A 361 20.10 1.96 0.66
N LEU A 362 19.37 2.71 1.50
CA LEU A 362 19.60 2.71 2.94
C LEU A 362 19.23 1.37 3.59
N SER A 363 18.16 0.71 3.12
CA SER A 363 17.82 -0.69 3.48
C SER A 363 19.02 -1.61 3.26
N MET A 364 19.61 -1.56 2.05
CA MET A 364 20.73 -2.38 1.63
C MET A 364 22.01 -2.05 2.40
N ALA A 365 22.32 -0.77 2.59
CA ALA A 365 23.52 -0.33 3.30
C ALA A 365 23.49 -0.77 4.78
N VAL A 366 22.38 -0.54 5.48
CA VAL A 366 22.27 -0.93 6.90
C VAL A 366 22.29 -2.46 7.07
N HIS A 367 21.68 -3.19 6.15
CA HIS A 367 21.73 -4.67 6.13
C HIS A 367 23.14 -5.19 5.79
N GLY A 368 23.86 -4.57 4.84
CA GLY A 368 25.25 -4.92 4.53
C GLY A 368 26.20 -4.65 5.69
N CYS A 369 26.08 -3.50 6.36
CA CYS A 369 26.85 -3.23 7.56
C CYS A 369 26.54 -4.21 8.70
N TRP A 370 25.31 -4.72 8.79
CA TRP A 370 24.94 -5.77 9.75
C TRP A 370 25.60 -7.11 9.43
N ASN A 371 25.66 -7.50 8.15
CA ASN A 371 26.35 -8.73 7.73
C ASN A 371 27.87 -8.62 7.96
N ALA A 372 28.48 -7.50 7.56
CA ALA A 372 29.91 -7.24 7.79
C ALA A 372 30.28 -7.27 9.28
N ALA A 373 29.37 -6.86 10.18
CA ALA A 373 29.59 -6.92 11.62
C ALA A 373 29.73 -8.35 12.19
N ALA A 374 29.22 -9.37 11.49
CA ALA A 374 29.45 -10.76 11.88
C ALA A 374 30.92 -11.18 11.75
N GLY A 375 31.69 -10.54 10.85
CA GLY A 375 33.12 -10.75 10.68
C GLY A 375 34.00 -10.15 11.78
N LEU A 376 33.44 -9.37 12.71
CA LEU A 376 34.20 -8.67 13.78
C LEU A 376 34.43 -9.53 15.03
N GLY A 377 34.03 -10.82 15.01
CA GLY A 377 34.03 -11.70 16.17
C GLY A 377 33.02 -11.27 17.25
N THR A 378 32.88 -12.06 18.32
CA THR A 378 31.81 -11.88 19.33
C THR A 378 31.81 -10.49 19.96
N ASN A 379 32.96 -9.98 20.39
CA ASN A 379 33.06 -8.67 21.05
C ASN A 379 32.75 -7.51 20.10
N GLY A 380 33.25 -7.58 18.85
CA GLY A 380 32.98 -6.58 17.82
C GLY A 380 31.51 -6.59 17.38
N PHE A 381 30.93 -7.79 17.22
CA PHE A 381 29.50 -7.96 16.95
C PHE A 381 28.64 -7.40 18.08
N LEU A 382 28.94 -7.67 19.36
CA LEU A 382 28.18 -7.14 20.49
C LEU A 382 28.27 -5.62 20.61
N LEU A 383 29.44 -5.03 20.33
CA LEU A 383 29.60 -3.57 20.30
C LEU A 383 28.80 -2.96 19.15
N PHE A 384 28.88 -3.54 17.95
CA PHE A 384 28.12 -3.09 16.77
C PHE A 384 26.60 -3.28 16.97
N TYR A 385 26.20 -4.39 17.59
CA TYR A 385 24.83 -4.66 18.01
C TYR A 385 24.31 -3.52 18.89
N ALA A 386 25.04 -3.16 19.95
CA ALA A 386 24.66 -2.07 20.83
C ALA A 386 24.60 -0.73 20.08
N ALA A 387 25.58 -0.45 19.20
CA ALA A 387 25.67 0.78 18.44
C ALA A 387 24.61 0.92 17.33
N LEU A 388 24.09 -0.18 16.75
CA LEU A 388 23.08 -0.14 15.69
C LEU A 388 21.68 -0.46 16.20
N MET A 389 21.49 -1.60 16.86
CA MET A 389 20.16 -2.07 17.23
C MET A 389 19.52 -1.17 18.29
N VAL A 390 20.26 -0.77 19.33
CA VAL A 390 19.67 0.08 20.40
C VAL A 390 19.19 1.43 19.84
N PRO A 391 19.96 2.18 19.01
CA PRO A 391 19.45 3.37 18.33
C PRO A 391 18.32 3.09 17.34
N CYS A 392 18.34 2.00 16.57
CA CYS A 392 17.25 1.66 15.65
C CYS A 392 15.93 1.33 16.39
N PHE A 393 16.00 0.59 17.50
CA PHE A 393 14.84 0.34 18.38
C PHE A 393 14.35 1.63 19.02
N ALA A 394 15.24 2.43 19.60
CA ALA A 394 14.88 3.72 20.19
C ALA A 394 14.22 4.64 19.15
N ALA A 395 14.75 4.71 17.92
CA ALA A 395 14.16 5.46 16.82
C ALA A 395 12.77 4.92 16.42
N LEU A 396 12.58 3.59 16.36
CA LEU A 396 11.27 2.98 16.07
C LEU A 396 10.23 3.29 17.16
N VAL A 397 10.62 3.19 18.44
CA VAL A 397 9.77 3.51 19.59
C VAL A 397 9.41 4.99 19.62
N CYS A 398 10.39 5.89 19.49
CA CYS A 398 10.17 7.34 19.38
C CYS A 398 9.28 7.70 18.18
N PHE A 399 9.49 7.06 17.02
CA PHE A 399 8.64 7.23 15.84
C PHE A 399 7.20 6.76 16.09
N ALA A 400 7.01 5.62 16.76
CA ALA A 400 5.69 5.10 17.12
C ALA A 400 4.95 6.06 18.07
N PHE A 401 5.62 6.55 19.13
CA PHE A 401 5.05 7.55 20.04
C PHE A 401 4.72 8.86 19.31
N TRP A 402 5.64 9.41 18.52
CA TRP A 402 5.42 10.61 17.71
C TRP A 402 4.24 10.46 16.74
N ALA A 403 4.14 9.32 16.06
CA ALA A 403 3.06 9.07 15.12
C ALA A 403 1.70 8.97 15.83
N ARG A 404 1.66 8.35 17.03
CA ARG A 404 0.46 8.26 17.88
C ARG A 404 0.04 9.63 18.44
N THR A 405 0.94 10.41 19.00
CA THR A 405 0.62 11.75 19.56
C THR A 405 0.10 12.69 18.48
N ARG A 406 0.76 12.74 17.32
CA ARG A 406 0.28 13.53 16.16
C ARG A 406 -1.07 13.04 15.62
N ALA A 407 -1.31 11.73 15.60
CA ALA A 407 -2.59 11.16 15.18
C ALA A 407 -3.74 11.41 16.18
N ARG A 408 -3.44 11.52 17.48
CA ARG A 408 -4.40 11.95 18.53
C ARG A 408 -4.70 13.45 18.41
N ALA A 409 -3.67 14.31 18.37
CA ALA A 409 -3.83 15.75 18.22
C ALA A 409 -4.64 16.15 16.98
N ALA A 410 -4.51 15.41 15.88
CA ALA A 410 -5.30 15.63 14.66
C ALA A 410 -6.80 15.26 14.79
N ARG A 411 -7.23 14.53 15.83
CA ARG A 411 -8.64 14.23 16.12
C ARG A 411 -9.27 15.22 17.08
N HIS A 412 -8.50 15.77 18.02
CA HIS A 412 -8.97 16.69 19.04
C HIS A 412 -8.86 18.17 18.64
N ARG A 413 -8.38 18.49 17.44
CA ARG A 413 -8.55 19.84 16.90
C ARG A 413 -10.05 20.08 16.69
N PRO A 414 -10.66 21.08 17.36
CA PRO A 414 -12.02 21.45 17.08
C PRO A 414 -12.13 21.86 15.61
N ALA A 415 -13.28 21.57 14.99
CA ALA A 415 -13.61 22.12 13.69
C ALA A 415 -13.90 23.61 13.87
N THR A 416 -12.85 24.44 13.81
CA THR A 416 -12.98 25.89 13.71
C THR A 416 -13.80 26.20 12.47
N ALA A 417 -14.94 26.89 12.68
CA ALA A 417 -15.91 27.27 11.67
C ALA A 417 -15.32 28.16 10.57
#